data_AF-A0A976ILV7-F1
#
_entry.id   AF-A0A976ILV7-F1
#
_cell.length_a   1.000
_cell.length_b   1.000
_cell.length_c   1.000
_cell.angle_alpha   90.00
_cell.angle_beta   90.00
_cell.angle_gamma   90.00
#
_symmetry.space_group_name_H-M   'P 1'
#
loop_
_entity.id
_entity.type
_entity.pdbx_description
1 polymer ?
#
loop_
_entity_poly.entity_id
_entity_poly.type
_entity_poly.pdbx_seq_one_letter_code
_entity_poly.pdbx_strand_id
1 'polypeptide(L)'
;MRDRLLPERQQHTDSICIGAGRFLRCVLVPTLRSAGSAVVVAQTRGTSFSSACADADGLYEVDTIQNDGSVQTEVVEVEAVGSLGDAEGRAAFMQLPAKLPKIKFIGFGVTESGINKGSLAIVDLTELLYNCFLKLPSTSFFQNM
;
A
#
# COMPACT_ATOMS: atom_id res chain seq x y z
N MET A 1 14.25 -9.65 -3.93
CA MET A 1 13.21 -10.72 -4.01
C MET A 1 12.05 -10.37 -3.08
N ARG A 2 11.27 -9.30 -3.36
CA ARG A 2 10.11 -8.87 -2.53
C ARG A 2 8.87 -8.42 -3.34
N ASP A 3 8.58 -9.09 -4.46
CA ASP A 3 7.31 -8.88 -5.21
C ASP A 3 6.13 -9.66 -4.61
N ARG A 4 6.37 -10.47 -3.57
CA ARG A 4 5.36 -11.31 -2.92
C ARG A 4 5.41 -11.13 -1.41
N LEU A 5 4.25 -10.85 -0.82
CA LEU A 5 4.08 -10.78 0.61
C LEU A 5 4.23 -12.17 1.26
N LEU A 6 5.24 -12.32 2.10
CA LEU A 6 5.55 -13.58 2.79
C LEU A 6 4.45 -13.95 3.81
N PRO A 7 4.15 -15.25 4.02
CA PRO A 7 3.05 -15.69 4.89
C PRO A 7 3.10 -15.15 6.33
N GLU A 8 4.30 -15.03 6.91
CA GLU A 8 4.50 -14.51 8.25
C GLU A 8 4.16 -13.02 8.37
N ARG A 9 4.39 -12.25 7.29
CA ARG A 9 4.07 -10.82 7.23
C ARG A 9 2.57 -10.58 7.06
N GLN A 10 1.87 -11.50 6.39
CA GLN A 10 0.42 -11.41 6.16
C GLN A 10 -0.40 -11.27 7.46
N GLN A 11 0.03 -11.90 8.55
CA GLN A 11 -0.69 -11.84 9.83
C GLN A 11 -0.49 -10.51 10.59
N HIS A 12 0.47 -9.69 10.17
CA HIS A 12 0.79 -8.41 10.80
C HIS A 12 0.46 -7.22 9.89
N THR A 13 0.45 -7.40 8.57
CA THR A 13 0.03 -6.38 7.61
C THR A 13 -1.41 -5.97 7.85
N ASP A 14 -1.61 -4.68 8.10
CA ASP A 14 -2.91 -4.06 8.36
C ASP A 14 -3.18 -2.81 7.50
N SER A 15 -2.24 -2.46 6.62
CA SER A 15 -2.37 -1.32 5.70
C SER A 15 -2.08 -1.70 4.26
N ILE A 16 -2.94 -1.21 3.36
CA ILE A 16 -2.72 -1.24 1.92
C ILE A 16 -2.71 0.20 1.39
N CYS A 17 -1.71 0.57 0.60
CA CYS A 17 -1.63 1.86 -0.06
C CYS A 17 -1.67 1.70 -1.58
N ILE A 18 -2.63 2.32 -2.26
CA ILE A 18 -2.67 2.41 -3.73
C ILE A 18 -2.10 3.76 -4.16
N GLY A 19 -1.05 3.69 -4.98
CA GLY A 19 -0.21 4.80 -5.42
C GLY A 19 1.22 4.66 -4.88
N ALA A 20 2.18 5.26 -5.58
CA ALA A 20 3.59 5.28 -5.20
C ALA A 20 4.22 6.68 -5.33
N GLY A 21 3.39 7.72 -5.38
CA GLY A 21 3.84 9.10 -5.49
C GLY A 21 4.58 9.60 -4.24
N ARG A 22 5.28 10.73 -4.36
CA ARG A 22 6.04 11.34 -3.25
C ARG A 22 5.18 11.53 -2.00
N PHE A 23 3.94 12.01 -2.12
CA PHE A 23 3.08 12.17 -0.96
C PHE A 23 2.88 10.87 -0.18
N LEU A 24 2.58 9.76 -0.85
CA LEU A 24 2.44 8.47 -0.18
C LEU A 24 3.76 8.02 0.45
N ARG A 25 4.85 8.10 -0.29
CA ARG A 25 6.15 7.57 0.15
C ARG A 25 6.80 8.40 1.26
N CYS A 26 6.60 9.72 1.25
CA CYS A 26 7.24 10.63 2.19
C CYS A 26 6.32 10.97 3.38
N VAL A 27 5.01 10.80 3.27
CA VAL A 27 4.06 11.21 4.32
C VAL A 27 3.23 10.03 4.82
N LEU A 28 2.36 9.46 3.98
CA LEU A 28 1.37 8.50 4.48
C LEU A 28 2.02 7.18 4.94
N VAL A 29 2.90 6.59 4.12
CA VAL A 29 3.57 5.33 4.47
C VAL A 29 4.45 5.50 5.72
N PRO A 30 5.32 6.53 5.84
CA PRO A 30 6.05 6.79 7.07
C PRO A 30 5.14 6.99 8.27
N THR A 31 4.06 7.76 8.15
CA THR A 31 3.11 8.00 9.25
C THR A 31 2.47 6.70 9.74
N LEU A 32 2.04 5.83 8.81
CA LEU A 32 1.48 4.52 9.18
C LEU A 32 2.54 3.64 9.85
N ARG A 33 3.78 3.62 9.35
CA ARG A 33 4.89 2.87 9.97
C ARG A 33 5.20 3.39 11.37
N SER A 34 5.26 4.71 11.57
CA SER A 34 5.45 5.33 12.89
C SER A 34 4.30 5.03 13.85
N ALA A 35 3.09 4.81 13.35
CA ALA A 35 1.95 4.34 14.14
C ALA A 35 1.97 2.81 14.41
N GLY A 36 3.02 2.10 13.97
CA GLY A 36 3.18 0.66 14.16
C GLY A 36 2.46 -0.22 13.14
N SER A 37 1.93 0.37 12.07
CA SER A 37 1.23 -0.37 11.01
C SER A 37 2.22 -1.03 10.04
N ALA A 38 1.84 -2.18 9.49
CA ALA A 38 2.60 -2.90 8.48
C ALA A 38 1.94 -2.71 7.10
N VAL A 39 2.71 -2.16 6.16
CA VAL A 39 2.19 -1.51 4.95
C VAL A 39 2.60 -2.25 3.69
N VAL A 40 1.64 -2.50 2.81
CA VAL A 40 1.86 -2.93 1.42
C VAL A 40 1.55 -1.78 0.47
N VAL A 41 2.37 -1.60 -0.57
CA VAL A 41 2.19 -0.53 -1.56
C VAL A 41 1.93 -1.10 -2.95
N ALA A 42 0.93 -0.54 -3.66
CA ALA A 42 0.66 -0.81 -5.06
C ALA A 42 0.93 0.42 -5.91
N GLN A 43 1.92 0.35 -6.81
CA GLN A 43 2.11 1.37 -7.84
C GLN A 43 0.97 1.27 -8.87
N THR A 44 0.29 2.37 -9.16
CA THR A 44 -0.90 2.36 -10.04
C THR A 44 -0.56 2.17 -11.52
N ARG A 45 0.65 2.55 -11.96
CA ARG A 45 1.12 2.47 -13.35
C ARG A 45 2.62 2.27 -13.42
N GLY A 46 3.09 1.44 -14.35
CA GLY A 46 4.52 1.11 -14.49
C GLY A 46 5.05 0.35 -13.27
N THR A 47 6.34 0.05 -13.24
CA THR A 47 6.95 -0.85 -12.25
C THR A 47 8.20 -0.28 -11.58
N SER A 48 8.60 0.95 -11.93
CA SER A 48 9.89 1.50 -11.50
C SER A 48 10.09 1.53 -9.98
N PHE A 49 9.06 1.91 -9.21
CA PHE A 49 9.17 1.92 -7.75
C PHE A 49 9.09 0.51 -7.16
N SER A 50 8.17 -0.33 -7.66
CA SER A 50 8.07 -1.72 -7.19
C SER A 50 9.37 -2.49 -7.42
N SER A 51 9.97 -2.36 -8.60
CA SER A 51 11.27 -2.96 -8.92
C SER A 51 12.39 -2.42 -8.03
N ALA A 52 12.50 -1.10 -7.89
CA ALA A 52 13.52 -0.50 -7.02
C ALA A 52 13.40 -0.95 -5.56
N CYS A 53 12.18 -1.04 -5.02
CA CYS A 53 11.96 -1.60 -3.68
C CYS A 53 12.27 -3.10 -3.63
N ALA A 54 11.92 -3.89 -4.65
CA ALA A 54 12.20 -5.32 -4.67
C ALA A 54 13.70 -5.63 -4.69
N ASP A 55 14.49 -4.76 -5.33
CA ASP A 55 15.96 -4.79 -5.37
C ASP A 55 16.57 -4.33 -4.04
N ALA A 56 15.96 -3.33 -3.39
CA ALA A 56 16.36 -2.81 -2.09
C ALA A 56 15.70 -3.55 -0.90
N ASP A 57 15.23 -4.78 -1.11
CA ASP A 57 14.61 -5.62 -0.08
C ASP A 57 13.50 -4.89 0.69
N GLY A 58 12.54 -4.28 -0.03
CA GLY A 58 11.39 -3.58 0.53
C GLY A 58 11.74 -2.30 1.29
N LEU A 59 12.91 -1.73 1.06
CA LEU A 59 13.37 -0.48 1.66
C LEU A 59 13.38 0.65 0.63
N TYR A 60 13.15 1.87 1.09
CA TYR A 60 13.44 3.08 0.32
C TYR A 60 13.79 4.24 1.26
N GLU A 61 14.50 5.22 0.72
CA GLU A 61 14.94 6.41 1.47
C GLU A 61 14.00 7.60 1.28
N VAL A 62 13.87 8.41 2.33
CA VAL A 62 13.15 9.68 2.34
C VAL A 62 14.06 10.75 2.92
N ASP A 63 14.35 11.76 2.12
CA ASP A 63 15.08 12.93 2.58
C ASP A 63 14.12 14.00 3.10
N THR A 64 14.43 14.53 4.28
CA THR A 64 13.79 15.69 4.88
C THR A 64 14.78 16.84 4.95
N ILE A 65 14.43 17.97 4.35
CA ILE A 65 15.19 19.21 4.50
C ILE A 65 14.75 19.87 5.82
N GLN A 66 15.69 19.98 6.75
CA GLN A 66 15.47 20.58 8.05
C GLN A 66 15.43 22.12 7.95
N ASN A 67 14.94 22.77 9.02
CA ASN A 67 14.83 24.23 9.07
C ASN A 67 16.18 24.96 8.94
N ASP A 68 17.28 24.30 9.28
CA ASP A 68 18.65 24.81 9.13
C ASP A 68 19.26 24.53 7.74
N GLY A 69 18.49 23.91 6.84
CA GLY A 69 18.90 23.53 5.49
C GLY A 69 19.67 22.21 5.42
N SER A 70 19.91 21.52 6.55
CA SER A 70 20.50 20.19 6.55
C SER A 70 19.55 19.13 5.98
N VAL A 71 20.10 18.04 5.46
CA VAL A 71 19.33 16.89 4.96
C VAL A 71 19.38 15.78 5.99
N GLN A 72 18.22 15.29 6.40
CA GLN A 72 18.08 14.06 7.17
C GLN A 72 17.45 12.99 6.29
N THR A 73 18.14 11.87 6.12
CA THR A 73 17.64 10.71 5.38
C THR A 73 17.08 9.67 6.35
N GLU A 74 15.85 9.23 6.08
CA GLU A 74 15.19 8.14 6.80
C GLU A 74 14.98 6.94 5.88
N VAL A 75 15.28 5.73 6.37
CA VAL A 75 15.00 4.48 5.65
C VAL A 75 13.63 3.97 6.07
N VAL A 76 12.75 3.78 5.10
CA VAL A 76 11.38 3.31 5.30
C VAL A 76 11.25 1.88 4.78
N GLU A 77 10.73 0.99 5.63
CA GLU A 77 10.41 -0.40 5.24
C GLU A 77 8.92 -0.57 4.91
N VAL A 78 8.67 -1.36 3.86
CA VAL A 78 7.34 -1.87 3.49
C VAL A 78 7.35 -3.40 3.42
N GLU A 79 6.20 -4.00 3.72
CA GLU A 79 6.07 -5.46 3.81
C GLU A 79 6.15 -6.12 2.43
N ALA A 80 5.57 -5.47 1.42
CA ALA A 80 5.64 -5.83 0.02
C ALA A 80 5.31 -4.61 -0.87
N VAL A 81 5.80 -4.65 -2.11
CA VAL A 81 5.42 -3.69 -3.16
C VAL A 81 4.98 -4.46 -4.39
N GLY A 82 3.95 -3.96 -5.08
CA GLY A 82 3.50 -4.50 -6.35
C GLY A 82 3.11 -3.39 -7.32
N SER A 83 2.73 -3.78 -8.54
CA SER A 83 2.18 -2.87 -9.53
C SER A 83 0.79 -3.31 -9.98
N LEU A 84 -0.13 -2.35 -10.10
CA LEU A 84 -1.42 -2.51 -10.78
C LEU A 84 -1.31 -2.23 -12.29
N GLY A 85 -0.16 -1.71 -12.72
CA GLY A 85 0.13 -1.45 -14.13
C GLY A 85 0.51 -2.71 -14.92
N ASP A 86 0.73 -3.84 -14.23
CA ASP A 86 0.92 -5.15 -14.83
C ASP A 86 -0.24 -6.09 -14.45
N ALA A 87 -0.64 -6.97 -15.37
CA ALA A 87 -1.82 -7.82 -15.19
C ALA A 87 -1.64 -8.87 -14.06
N GLU A 88 -0.45 -9.43 -13.92
CA GLU A 88 -0.14 -10.43 -12.91
C GLU A 88 -0.07 -9.78 -11.52
N GLY A 89 0.65 -8.66 -11.39
CA GLY A 89 0.72 -7.89 -10.15
C GLY A 89 -0.63 -7.37 -9.71
N ARG A 90 -1.46 -6.87 -10.64
CA ARG A 90 -2.86 -6.51 -10.34
C ARG A 90 -3.66 -7.69 -9.81
N ALA A 91 -3.60 -8.85 -10.49
CA ALA A 91 -4.31 -10.05 -10.08
C ALA A 91 -3.86 -10.53 -8.68
N ALA A 92 -2.55 -10.52 -8.42
CA ALA A 92 -1.99 -10.86 -7.12
C ALA A 92 -2.44 -9.87 -6.02
N PHE A 93 -2.48 -8.58 -6.34
CA PHE A 93 -2.90 -7.53 -5.41
C PHE A 93 -4.38 -7.66 -5.03
N MET A 94 -5.26 -7.97 -5.98
CA MET A 94 -6.69 -8.16 -5.71
C MET A 94 -6.99 -9.38 -4.81
N GLN A 95 -6.04 -10.30 -4.64
CA GLN A 95 -6.15 -11.41 -3.69
C GLN A 95 -5.71 -11.06 -2.26
N LEU A 96 -5.08 -9.90 -2.04
CA LEU A 96 -4.57 -9.51 -0.71
C LEU A 96 -5.65 -9.48 0.36
N PRO A 97 -6.90 -9.03 0.12
CA PRO A 97 -7.93 -9.02 1.16
C PRO A 97 -8.21 -10.39 1.79
N ALA A 98 -8.06 -11.48 1.03
CA ALA A 98 -8.21 -12.84 1.56
C ALA A 98 -6.99 -13.31 2.39
N LYS A 99 -5.84 -12.68 2.21
CA LYS A 99 -4.57 -13.02 2.88
C LYS A 99 -4.30 -12.13 4.08
N LEU A 100 -4.95 -10.98 4.17
CA LEU A 100 -4.71 -9.94 5.16
C LEU A 100 -5.94 -9.76 6.07
N PRO A 101 -6.19 -10.67 7.03
CA PRO A 101 -7.40 -10.63 7.85
C PRO A 101 -7.47 -9.43 8.80
N LYS A 102 -6.38 -8.66 8.95
CA LYS A 102 -6.27 -7.52 9.86
C LYS A 102 -6.22 -6.17 9.14
N ILE A 103 -6.59 -6.07 7.86
CA ILE A 103 -6.64 -4.77 7.16
C ILE A 103 -7.51 -3.79 7.94
N LYS A 104 -6.95 -2.61 8.23
CA LYS A 104 -7.61 -1.49 8.90
C LYS A 104 -7.53 -0.21 8.08
N PHE A 105 -6.45 -0.02 7.32
CA PHE A 105 -6.23 1.20 6.57
C PHE A 105 -6.09 0.92 5.07
N ILE A 106 -6.76 1.75 4.27
CA ILE A 106 -6.55 1.83 2.83
C ILE A 106 -6.12 3.25 2.51
N GLY A 107 -4.83 3.42 2.21
CA GLY A 107 -4.28 4.66 1.68
C GLY A 107 -4.53 4.75 0.17
N PHE A 108 -4.96 5.91 -0.31
CA PHE A 108 -5.16 6.14 -1.74
C PHE A 108 -4.54 7.47 -2.13
N GLY A 109 -3.47 7.40 -2.93
CA GLY A 109 -2.68 8.56 -3.32
C GLY A 109 -2.44 8.58 -4.82
N VAL A 110 -3.34 9.23 -5.54
CA VAL A 110 -3.27 9.44 -6.99
C VAL A 110 -3.49 10.91 -7.31
N THR A 111 -3.07 11.33 -8.49
CA THR A 111 -3.34 12.68 -9.01
C THR A 111 -4.84 12.85 -9.33
N GLU A 112 -5.26 14.07 -9.60
CA GLU A 112 -6.63 14.44 -9.97
C GLU A 112 -7.14 13.60 -11.15
N SER A 113 -6.28 13.33 -12.14
CA SER A 113 -6.58 12.45 -13.27
C SER A 113 -6.87 11.00 -12.86
N GLY A 114 -6.28 10.54 -11.75
CA GLY A 114 -6.54 9.23 -11.16
C GLY A 114 -7.82 9.19 -10.32
N ILE A 115 -8.32 10.32 -9.82
CA ILE A 115 -9.56 10.38 -9.02
C ILE A 115 -10.81 10.37 -9.90
N ASN A 116 -10.67 10.68 -11.19
CA ASN A 116 -11.80 10.73 -12.13
C ASN A 116 -12.62 9.43 -12.12
N LYS A 117 -13.96 9.57 -12.14
CA LYS A 117 -14.88 8.43 -12.14
C LYS A 117 -14.59 7.52 -13.34
N GLY A 118 -14.42 6.24 -13.06
CA GLY A 118 -14.11 5.23 -14.08
C GLY A 118 -12.64 5.21 -14.52
N SER A 119 -11.76 6.00 -13.90
CA SER A 119 -10.33 5.79 -14.04
C SER A 119 -9.97 4.37 -13.55
N LEU A 120 -8.89 3.81 -14.10
CA LEU A 120 -8.39 2.50 -13.66
C LEU A 120 -8.13 2.48 -12.15
N ALA A 121 -7.58 3.56 -11.58
CA ALA A 121 -7.30 3.62 -10.15
C ALA A 121 -8.58 3.58 -9.29
N ILE A 122 -9.67 4.21 -9.72
CA ILE A 122 -10.96 4.14 -9.02
C ILE A 122 -11.60 2.76 -9.19
N VAL A 123 -11.49 2.15 -10.37
CA VAL A 123 -11.95 0.78 -10.59
C VAL A 123 -11.21 -0.20 -9.68
N ASP A 124 -9.88 -0.10 -9.62
CA ASP A 124 -9.04 -0.94 -8.77
C ASP A 124 -9.33 -0.72 -7.28
N LEU A 125 -9.51 0.53 -6.85
CA LEU A 125 -9.93 0.82 -5.48
C LEU A 125 -11.30 0.20 -5.16
N THR A 126 -12.26 0.32 -6.08
CA THR A 126 -13.61 -0.22 -5.91
C THR A 126 -13.57 -1.74 -5.80
N GLU A 127 -12.80 -2.42 -6.65
CA GLU A 127 -12.64 -3.87 -6.62
C GLU A 127 -11.94 -4.33 -5.33
N LEU A 128 -10.88 -3.63 -4.90
CA LEU A 128 -10.21 -3.91 -3.64
C LEU A 128 -11.18 -3.79 -2.46
N LEU A 129 -11.95 -2.69 -2.39
CA LEU A 129 -12.93 -2.47 -1.33
C LEU A 129 -14.01 -3.55 -1.31
N TYR A 130 -14.50 -3.94 -2.49
CA TYR A 130 -15.47 -5.03 -2.62
C TYR A 130 -14.88 -6.38 -2.16
N ASN A 131 -13.64 -6.68 -2.52
CA ASN A 131 -12.94 -7.86 -2.04
C ASN A 131 -12.71 -7.84 -0.54
N CYS A 132 -12.37 -6.69 0.06
CA CYS A 132 -12.33 -6.53 1.51
C CYS A 132 -13.68 -6.83 2.14
N PHE A 133 -14.77 -6.27 1.62
CA PHE A 133 -16.13 -6.54 2.12
C PHE A 133 -16.50 -8.03 2.07
N LEU A 134 -16.13 -8.74 1.00
CA LEU A 134 -16.46 -10.16 0.84
C LEU A 134 -15.57 -11.10 1.65
N LYS A 135 -14.32 -10.74 1.90
CA LYS A 135 -13.28 -11.66 2.41
C LYS A 135 -12.92 -11.42 3.87
N LEU A 136 -13.04 -10.17 4.34
CA LEU A 136 -12.75 -9.88 5.73
C LEU A 136 -13.87 -10.44 6.61
N PRO A 137 -13.53 -11.07 7.74
CA PRO A 137 -14.53 -11.48 8.71
C PRO A 137 -15.33 -10.25 9.11
N SER A 138 -16.66 -10.33 9.03
CA SER A 138 -17.53 -9.23 9.44
C SER A 138 -17.21 -8.84 10.87
N THR A 139 -16.75 -7.61 11.07
CA THR A 139 -16.69 -7.01 12.40
C THR A 139 -18.13 -6.96 12.87
N SER A 140 -18.49 -7.83 13.80
CA SER A 140 -19.82 -7.90 14.42
C SER A 140 -20.07 -6.64 15.27
N PHE A 141 -20.29 -5.51 14.60
CA PHE A 141 -20.61 -4.22 15.21
C PHE A 141 -22.11 -4.08 15.53
N PHE A 142 -22.95 -5.04 15.12
CA PHE A 142 -24.42 -4.99 15.27
C PHE A 142 -25.01 -6.22 15.97
N GLN A 143 -24.35 -6.80 16.98
CA GLN A 143 -24.98 -7.86 17.80
C GLN A 143 -25.54 -7.39 19.15
N ASN A 144 -25.44 -6.10 19.49
CA ASN A 144 -25.99 -5.55 20.75
C ASN A 144 -26.81 -4.27 20.53
N MET A 145 -27.81 -4.31 19.64
CA MET A 145 -28.95 -3.39 19.68
C MET A 145 -30.25 -4.17 19.59
#